data_AF-A0A1E1WXS7-F1
#
_entry.id   AF-A0A1E1WXS7-F1
#
_cell.length_a   1.000
_cell.length_b   1.000
_cell.length_c   1.000
_cell.angle_alpha   90.00
_cell.angle_beta   90.00
_cell.angle_gamma   90.00
#
_symmetry.space_group_name_H-M   'P 1'
#
loop_
_entity.id
_entity.type
_entity.pdbx_description
1 polymer ?
#
loop_
_entity_poly.entity_id
_entity_poly.type
_entity_poly.pdbx_seq_one_letter_code
_entity_poly.pdbx_strand_id
1 'polypeptide(L)'
;RTNSVTEILQSCILETLETRRKKQRLKCLYRILHGELKINRNRYLHPPDKLSARLNHDKSIRPYFARTDVFRCCLFPDVIQLWNELPAHVVHSTSVIAFQTSLDKYFNDR
;
A
#
# COMPACT_ATOMS: atom_id res chain seq x y z
N ARG A 1 13.85 -21.23 -33.67
CA ARG A 1 13.74 -21.40 -32.20
C ARG A 1 12.53 -20.61 -31.74
N THR A 2 11.52 -21.29 -31.21
CA THR A 2 10.37 -20.65 -30.55
C THR A 2 10.63 -20.73 -29.06
N ASN A 3 11.22 -19.69 -28.48
CA ASN A 3 11.32 -19.60 -27.03
C ASN A 3 9.88 -19.51 -26.48
N SER A 4 9.55 -20.29 -25.46
CA SER A 4 8.22 -20.24 -24.87
C SER A 4 8.02 -18.87 -24.20
N VAL A 5 6.85 -18.26 -24.35
CA VAL A 5 6.52 -16.97 -23.70
C VAL A 5 6.74 -17.05 -22.18
N THR A 6 6.52 -18.24 -21.60
CA THR A 6 6.74 -18.52 -20.17
C THR A 6 8.22 -18.43 -19.78
N GLU A 7 9.13 -18.94 -20.61
CA GLU A 7 10.58 -18.91 -20.34
C GLU A 7 11.12 -17.47 -20.42
N ILE A 8 10.62 -16.69 -21.37
CA ILE A 8 10.97 -15.26 -21.50
C ILE A 8 10.46 -14.51 -20.26
N LEU A 9 9.21 -14.73 -19.85
CA LEU A 9 8.64 -14.13 -18.64
C LEU A 9 9.39 -14.49 -17.36
N GLN A 10 9.90 -15.72 -17.25
CA GLN A 10 10.72 -16.14 -16.11
C GLN A 10 12.12 -15.52 -16.14
N SER A 11 12.70 -15.33 -17.33
CA SER A 11 14.00 -14.67 -17.48
C SER A 11 13.94 -13.16 -17.19
N CYS A 12 12.78 -12.55 -17.42
CA CYS A 12 12.51 -11.20 -16.97
C CYS A 12 12.20 -11.27 -15.47
N ILE A 13 13.14 -10.87 -14.62
CA ILE A 13 12.99 -10.78 -13.15
C ILE A 13 11.96 -9.69 -12.83
N LEU A 14 10.69 -9.96 -13.16
CA LEU A 14 9.57 -9.05 -13.06
C LEU A 14 8.80 -9.35 -11.79
N GLU A 15 8.43 -8.28 -11.10
CA GLU A 15 7.53 -8.41 -9.95
C GLU A 15 6.20 -9.03 -10.36
N THR A 16 5.67 -9.87 -9.47
CA THR A 16 4.34 -10.45 -9.62
C THR A 16 3.29 -9.35 -9.81
N LEU A 17 2.22 -9.68 -10.53
CA LEU A 17 1.12 -8.73 -10.71
C LEU A 17 0.48 -8.33 -9.37
N GLU A 18 0.46 -9.24 -8.41
CA GLU A 18 -0.04 -8.99 -7.06
C GLU A 18 0.79 -7.93 -6.34
N THR A 19 2.12 -8.07 -6.31
CA THR A 19 3.02 -7.09 -5.69
C THR A 19 2.87 -5.72 -6.34
N ARG A 20 2.85 -5.68 -7.67
CA ARG A 20 2.63 -4.42 -8.41
C ARG A 20 1.30 -3.77 -8.06
N ARG A 21 0.21 -4.55 -7.94
CA ARG A 21 -1.10 -4.04 -7.51
C ARG A 21 -1.08 -3.49 -6.08
N LYS A 22 -0.44 -4.18 -5.13
CA LYS A 22 -0.29 -3.71 -3.74
C LYS A 22 0.46 -2.36 -3.70
N LYS A 23 1.59 -2.26 -4.40
CA LYS A 23 2.36 -1.00 -4.52
C LYS A 23 1.53 0.15 -5.10
N GLN A 24 0.78 -0.09 -6.17
CA GLN A 24 -0.09 0.94 -6.78
C GLN A 24 -1.23 1.38 -5.84
N ARG A 25 -1.85 0.44 -5.10
CA ARG A 25 -2.86 0.77 -4.10
C ARG A 25 -2.28 1.66 -3.00
N LEU A 26 -1.13 1.28 -2.43
CA LEU A 26 -0.43 2.08 -1.40
C LEU A 26 -0.03 3.46 -1.92
N LYS A 27 0.49 3.56 -3.15
CA LYS A 27 0.78 4.83 -3.82
C LYS A 27 -0.47 5.69 -3.95
N CYS A 28 -1.61 5.11 -4.34
CA CYS A 28 -2.87 5.82 -4.40
C CYS A 28 -3.27 6.38 -3.03
N LEU A 29 -3.23 5.56 -1.98
CA LEU A 29 -3.53 5.99 -0.61
C LEU A 29 -2.60 7.13 -0.15
N TYR A 30 -1.30 7.02 -0.38
CA TYR A 30 -0.33 8.07 -0.08
C TYR A 30 -0.73 9.40 -0.73
N ARG A 31 -1.09 9.37 -2.02
CA ARG A 31 -1.52 10.58 -2.74
C ARG A 31 -2.83 11.16 -2.21
N ILE A 32 -3.77 10.32 -1.73
CA ILE A 32 -5.00 10.80 -1.04
C ILE A 32 -4.63 11.51 0.27
N LEU A 33 -3.75 10.92 1.09
CA LEU A 33 -3.31 11.48 2.36
C LEU A 33 -2.66 12.85 2.19
N HIS A 34 -1.83 12.99 1.16
CA HIS A 34 -1.11 14.21 0.79
C HIS A 34 -1.94 15.21 -0.04
N GLY A 35 -3.22 14.92 -0.33
CA GLY A 35 -4.11 15.83 -1.03
C GLY A 35 -3.81 16.02 -2.52
N GLU A 36 -3.01 15.13 -3.13
CA GLU A 36 -2.67 15.17 -4.55
C GLU A 36 -3.78 14.60 -5.45
N LEU A 37 -4.79 13.97 -4.85
CA LEU A 37 -5.97 13.46 -5.54
C LEU A 37 -7.20 14.26 -5.11
N LYS A 38 -8.14 14.46 -6.04
CA LYS A 38 -9.44 15.11 -5.79
C LYS A 38 -10.41 14.22 -5.00
N ILE A 39 -9.90 13.53 -3.99
CA ILE A 39 -10.63 12.64 -3.08
C ILE A 39 -10.57 13.29 -1.70
N ASN A 40 -11.74 13.52 -1.09
CA ASN A 40 -11.80 14.13 0.25
C ASN A 40 -11.30 13.13 1.30
N ARG A 41 -10.04 13.29 1.75
CA ARG A 41 -9.43 12.39 2.74
C ARG A 41 -10.24 12.29 4.03
N ASN A 42 -10.84 13.39 4.50
CA ASN A 42 -11.56 13.42 5.79
C ASN A 42 -12.86 12.59 5.75
N ARG A 43 -13.37 12.30 4.55
CA ARG A 43 -14.55 11.43 4.35
C ARG A 43 -14.20 9.95 4.44
N TYR A 44 -12.97 9.56 4.08
CA TYR A 44 -12.60 8.15 3.90
C TYR A 44 -11.54 7.67 4.89
N LEU A 45 -10.74 8.57 5.45
CA LEU A 45 -9.61 8.25 6.31
C LEU A 45 -9.83 8.90 7.67
N HIS A 46 -9.82 8.08 8.72
CA HIS A 46 -10.06 8.50 10.08
C HIS A 46 -8.85 8.13 10.96
N PRO A 47 -8.53 8.94 11.99
CA PRO A 47 -7.51 8.58 12.95
C PRO A 47 -7.90 7.29 13.69
N PRO A 48 -6.92 6.48 14.09
CA PRO A 48 -7.17 5.22 14.78
C PRO A 48 -7.77 5.50 16.16
N ASP A 49 -8.60 4.56 16.66
CA ASP A 49 -9.26 4.71 17.97
C ASP A 49 -8.27 4.71 19.14
N LYS A 50 -7.11 4.07 18.96
CA LYS A 50 -6.04 3.99 19.94
C LYS A 50 -4.70 4.22 19.26
N LEU A 51 -3.96 5.22 19.74
CA LEU A 51 -2.57 5.44 19.39
C LEU A 51 -1.68 4.80 20.44
N SER A 52 -0.80 3.90 20.02
CA SER A 52 0.21 3.28 20.87
C SER A 52 1.44 3.02 20.02
N ALA A 53 2.59 3.58 20.43
CA ALA A 53 3.86 3.36 19.72
C ALA A 53 4.28 1.89 19.66
N ARG A 54 3.72 1.03 20.55
CA ARG A 54 3.94 -0.43 20.51
C ARG A 54 3.08 -1.14 19.48
N LEU A 55 1.93 -0.56 19.13
CA LEU A 55 0.92 -1.21 18.27
C LEU A 55 0.91 -0.63 16.85
N ASN A 56 1.12 0.69 16.74
CA ASN A 56 0.85 1.48 15.54
C ASN A 56 1.92 2.57 15.38
N HIS A 57 2.14 3.00 14.13
CA HIS A 57 2.88 4.22 13.85
C HIS A 57 1.95 5.46 13.94
N ASP A 58 2.52 6.64 14.02
CA ASP A 58 1.81 7.93 14.11
C ASP A 58 0.88 8.23 12.91
N LYS A 59 1.23 7.72 11.73
CA LYS A 59 0.41 7.81 10.50
C LYS A 59 -0.59 6.67 10.30
N SER A 60 -0.86 5.84 11.31
CA SER A 60 -1.82 4.75 11.16
C SER A 60 -3.23 5.29 10.96
N ILE A 61 -4.07 4.51 10.28
CA ILE A 61 -5.44 4.88 9.89
C ILE A 61 -6.40 3.88 10.51
N ARG A 62 -7.58 4.33 10.96
CA ARG A 62 -8.62 3.42 11.47
C ARG A 62 -8.98 2.39 10.40
N PRO A 63 -8.87 1.07 10.68
CA PRO A 63 -9.32 0.03 9.76
C PRO A 63 -10.83 0.11 9.53
N TYR A 64 -11.26 -0.24 8.32
CA TYR A 64 -12.69 -0.44 8.05
C TYR A 64 -13.15 -1.78 8.60
N PHE A 65 -14.32 -1.80 9.23
CA PHE A 65 -14.99 -3.05 9.56
C PHE A 65 -15.67 -3.62 8.31
N ALA A 66 -15.13 -4.71 7.77
CA ALA A 66 -15.68 -5.39 6.61
C ALA A 66 -16.41 -6.67 7.00
N ARG A 67 -17.72 -6.72 6.74
CA ARG A 67 -18.59 -7.88 7.01
C ARG A 67 -18.53 -8.96 5.93
N THR A 68 -18.09 -8.60 4.72
CA THR A 68 -18.03 -9.49 3.56
C THR A 68 -16.64 -9.41 2.93
N ASP A 69 -16.21 -10.52 2.33
CA ASP A 69 -14.92 -10.57 1.62
C ASP A 69 -14.90 -9.62 0.42
N VAL A 70 -16.04 -9.45 -0.24
CA VAL A 70 -16.18 -8.49 -1.36
C VAL A 70 -15.82 -7.08 -0.91
N PHE A 71 -16.35 -6.63 0.23
CA PHE A 71 -16.01 -5.31 0.75
C PHE A 71 -14.61 -5.28 1.35
N ARG A 72 -14.16 -6.35 2.02
CA ARG A 72 -12.78 -6.47 2.53
C ARG A 72 -11.74 -6.28 1.41
N CYS A 73 -11.99 -6.86 0.24
CA CYS A 73 -11.09 -6.76 -0.92
C CYS A 73 -11.28 -5.48 -1.74
N CYS A 74 -12.21 -4.60 -1.37
CA CYS A 74 -12.32 -3.26 -1.94
C CYS A 74 -11.11 -2.40 -1.54
N LEU A 75 -10.89 -1.31 -2.28
CA LEU A 75 -9.70 -0.48 -2.16
C LEU A 75 -9.38 -0.08 -0.72
N PHE A 76 -10.30 0.60 -0.02
CA PHE A 76 -10.02 1.21 1.29
C PHE A 76 -9.75 0.18 2.39
N PRO A 77 -10.61 -0.84 2.62
CA PRO A 77 -10.34 -1.80 3.69
C PRO A 77 -9.01 -2.54 3.51
N ASP A 78 -8.73 -2.99 2.28
CA ASP A 78 -7.48 -3.70 1.93
C ASP A 78 -6.24 -2.80 2.05
N VAL A 79 -6.26 -1.62 1.44
CA VAL A 79 -5.07 -0.75 1.40
C VAL A 79 -4.75 -0.13 2.77
N ILE A 80 -5.76 0.15 3.59
CA ILE A 80 -5.55 0.67 4.95
C ILE A 80 -4.91 -0.40 5.83
N GLN A 81 -5.32 -1.65 5.69
CA GLN A 81 -4.66 -2.75 6.38
C GLN A 81 -3.18 -2.84 5.97
N LEU A 82 -2.90 -2.88 4.66
CA LEU A 82 -1.52 -2.90 4.15
C LEU A 82 -0.71 -1.68 4.61
N TRP A 83 -1.31 -0.49 4.64
CA TRP A 83 -0.66 0.74 5.08
C TRP A 83 -0.25 0.68 6.55
N ASN A 84 -1.13 0.19 7.42
CA ASN A 84 -0.85 0.09 8.85
C ASN A 84 0.21 -0.96 9.19
N GLU A 85 0.43 -1.94 8.30
CA GLU A 85 1.50 -2.93 8.41
C GLU A 85 2.87 -2.38 7.95
N LEU A 86 2.92 -1.20 7.32
CA LEU A 86 4.17 -0.62 6.85
C LEU A 86 5.03 -0.10 8.01
N PRO A 87 6.37 -0.24 7.92
CA PRO A 87 7.28 0.39 8.86
C PRO A 87 7.17 1.92 8.86
N ALA A 88 7.43 2.52 10.02
CA ALA A 88 7.43 3.98 10.18
C ALA A 88 8.31 4.70 9.14
N HIS A 89 9.50 4.18 8.82
CA HIS A 89 10.41 4.82 7.87
C HIS A 89 9.84 4.89 6.43
N VAL A 90 8.95 3.97 6.05
CA VAL A 90 8.31 3.96 4.73
C VAL A 90 7.23 5.03 4.67
N VAL A 91 6.31 5.05 5.64
CA VAL A 91 5.18 5.99 5.69
C VAL A 91 5.61 7.45 5.93
N HIS A 92 6.79 7.68 6.50
CA HIS A 92 7.37 9.01 6.71
C HIS A 92 8.07 9.61 5.49
N SER A 93 8.05 8.92 4.36
CA SER A 93 8.57 9.47 3.10
C SER A 93 7.99 10.86 2.81
N THR A 94 8.83 11.77 2.30
CA THR A 94 8.50 13.19 2.10
C THR A 94 7.97 13.49 0.69
N SER A 95 8.13 12.54 -0.25
CA SER A 95 7.63 12.67 -1.62
C SER A 95 7.13 11.32 -2.14
N VAL A 96 6.29 11.35 -3.18
CA VAL A 96 5.78 10.14 -3.83
C VAL A 96 6.91 9.28 -4.41
N ILE A 97 8.01 9.89 -4.86
CA ILE A 97 9.17 9.18 -5.41
C ILE A 97 9.91 8.47 -4.27
N ALA A 98 10.21 9.19 -3.18
CA ALA A 98 10.85 8.61 -2.00
C ALA A 98 10.02 7.46 -1.41
N PHE A 99 8.70 7.62 -1.37
CA PHE A 99 7.77 6.59 -0.92
C PHE A 99 7.83 5.34 -1.80
N GLN A 100 7.82 5.50 -3.13
CA GLN A 100 7.96 4.37 -4.07
C GLN A 100 9.29 3.64 -3.87
N THR A 101 10.41 4.37 -3.79
CA THR A 101 11.73 3.75 -3.56
C THR A 101 11.80 2.99 -2.23
N SER A 102 11.24 3.53 -1.16
CA SER A 102 11.16 2.85 0.14
C SER A 102 10.26 1.61 0.08
N LEU A 103 9.13 1.68 -0.64
CA LEU A 103 8.26 0.53 -0.86
C LEU A 103 8.98 -0.56 -1.68
N ASP A 104 9.70 -0.19 -2.73
CA ASP A 104 10.41 -1.16 -3.57
C ASP A 104 11.44 -1.95 -2.76
N LYS A 105 12.20 -1.27 -1.90
CA LYS A 105 13.11 -1.93 -0.95
C LYS A 105 12.36 -2.87 -0.01
N TYR A 106 11.30 -2.38 0.63
CA TYR A 106 10.50 -3.16 1.58
C TYR A 106 9.91 -4.44 0.98
N PHE A 107 9.48 -4.42 -0.29
CA PHE A 107 8.94 -5.59 -0.97
C PHE A 107 10.01 -6.53 -1.54
N ASN A 108 11.24 -6.06 -1.74
CA ASN A 108 12.36 -6.89 -2.18
C ASN A 108 13.02 -7.64 -1.01
N ASP A 109 12.96 -7.08 0.20
CA ASP A 109 13.52 -7.70 1.41
C ASP A 109 12.59 -8.76 2.05
N ARG A 110 11.38 -8.95 1.51
CA ARG A 110 10.37 -9.92 1.97
C ARG A 110 10.27 -11.14 1.06
#